data_AF-A0A6B3IE48-F1
#
_entry.id   AF-A0A6B3IE48-F1
#
_cell.length_a   1.000
_cell.length_b   1.000
_cell.length_c   1.000
_cell.angle_alpha   90.00
_cell.angle_beta   90.00
_cell.angle_gamma   90.00
#
_symmetry.space_group_name_H-M   'P 1'
#
loop_
_entity.id
_entity.type
_entity.pdbx_description
1 polymer ?
#
loop_
_entity_poly.entity_id
_entity_poly.type
_entity_poly.pdbx_seq_one_letter_code
_entity_poly.pdbx_strand_id
1 'polypeptide(L)'
;QRPTGPDMRLYRRLTFGRLAQFDILDTRQYRSDQAYGDGWRTPGPESEDPARTITGAAQERWLTDGWRASDATWNVVPQQVTFAQRRDVPTAAYKFSMDAWDGYPASRQRVLAGAESAGVENLMVLTGDVHVAYAFDLKKDFDDPASRTVG
;
A
#
# COMPACT_ATOMS: atom_id res chain seq x y z
N GLN A 1 -6.33 -21.41 5.71
CA GLN A 1 -7.41 -20.96 4.79
C GLN A 1 -7.53 -22.02 3.68
N ARG A 2 -8.75 -22.40 3.26
CA ARG A 2 -8.99 -23.32 2.13
C ARG A 2 -9.69 -22.56 0.99
N PRO A 3 -9.39 -22.86 -0.28
CA PRO A 3 -10.06 -22.23 -1.42
C PRO A 3 -11.54 -22.67 -1.52
N THR A 4 -12.36 -21.83 -2.16
CA THR A 4 -13.75 -22.12 -2.54
C THR A 4 -13.88 -21.84 -4.03
N GLY A 5 -13.90 -22.89 -4.85
CA GLY A 5 -13.80 -22.72 -6.32
C GLY A 5 -12.50 -22.01 -6.70
N PRO A 6 -12.52 -21.01 -7.61
CA PRO A 6 -11.35 -20.23 -7.98
C PRO A 6 -10.94 -19.20 -6.91
N ASP A 7 -11.77 -18.97 -5.90
CA ASP A 7 -11.57 -17.92 -4.91
C ASP A 7 -10.83 -18.44 -3.67
N MET A 8 -9.94 -17.61 -3.13
CA MET A 8 -9.26 -17.89 -1.87
C MET A 8 -8.91 -16.60 -1.16
N ARG A 9 -9.41 -16.40 0.07
CA ARG A 9 -8.97 -15.29 0.92
C ARG A 9 -7.56 -15.57 1.43
N LEU A 10 -6.57 -14.84 0.88
CA LEU A 10 -5.15 -14.99 1.24
C LEU A 10 -4.68 -13.97 2.28
N TYR A 11 -5.26 -12.77 2.26
CA TYR A 11 -4.94 -11.75 3.26
C TYR A 11 -5.42 -12.17 4.65
N ARG A 12 -4.61 -11.85 5.66
CA ARG A 12 -4.77 -12.35 7.03
C ARG A 12 -3.95 -11.53 8.01
N ARG A 13 -4.33 -11.60 9.28
CA ARG A 13 -3.66 -10.92 10.39
C ARG A 13 -3.01 -11.94 11.31
N LEU A 14 -1.80 -11.65 11.73
CA LEU A 14 -1.06 -12.39 12.76
C LEU A 14 -0.60 -11.41 13.83
N THR A 15 -0.44 -11.87 15.07
CA THR A 15 0.09 -11.06 16.16
C THR A 15 1.29 -11.76 16.80
N PHE A 16 2.28 -10.97 17.20
CA PHE A 16 3.44 -11.42 17.96
C PHE A 16 3.43 -10.73 19.33
N GLY A 17 2.64 -11.30 20.25
CA GLY A 17 2.35 -10.67 21.53
C GLY A 17 1.86 -9.23 21.35
N ARG A 18 2.38 -8.33 22.19
CA ARG A 18 2.15 -6.87 22.07
C ARG A 18 3.21 -6.16 21.22
N LEU A 19 4.17 -6.89 20.65
CA LEU A 19 5.27 -6.27 19.91
C LEU A 19 4.80 -5.85 18.52
N ALA A 20 4.19 -6.74 17.76
CA ALA A 20 3.85 -6.47 16.36
C ALA A 20 2.54 -7.15 15.93
N GLN A 21 1.75 -6.40 15.17
CA GLN A 21 0.67 -6.92 14.34
C GLN A 21 1.16 -6.98 12.89
N PHE A 22 0.95 -8.12 12.23
CA PHE A 22 1.26 -8.32 10.81
C PHE A 22 -0.03 -8.42 10.02
N ASP A 23 -0.29 -7.41 9.20
CA ASP A 23 -1.41 -7.32 8.27
C ASP A 23 -0.94 -7.72 6.87
N ILE A 24 -0.97 -9.03 6.57
CA ILE A 24 -0.48 -9.58 5.31
C ILE A 24 -1.52 -9.32 4.22
N LEU A 25 -1.16 -8.55 3.19
CA LEU A 25 -2.06 -8.15 2.12
C LEU A 25 -2.00 -9.09 0.89
N ASP A 26 -3.02 -8.92 0.06
CA ASP A 26 -3.18 -9.50 -1.27
C ASP A 26 -3.47 -8.35 -2.22
N THR A 27 -2.45 -7.89 -2.93
CA THR A 27 -2.56 -6.77 -3.87
C THR A 27 -2.74 -7.23 -5.32
N ARG A 28 -3.22 -8.47 -5.53
CA ARG A 28 -3.42 -9.04 -6.87
C ARG A 28 -4.88 -9.40 -7.13
N GLN A 29 -5.56 -10.10 -6.22
CA GLN A 29 -6.89 -10.66 -6.48
C GLN A 29 -8.00 -9.62 -6.69
N TYR A 30 -7.87 -8.44 -6.08
CA TYR A 30 -8.97 -7.47 -5.98
C TYR A 30 -8.65 -6.10 -6.59
N ARG A 31 -7.52 -5.98 -7.29
CA ARG A 31 -7.07 -4.70 -7.85
C ARG A 31 -7.81 -4.33 -9.14
N SER A 32 -7.95 -3.04 -9.38
CA SER A 32 -8.26 -2.53 -10.73
C SER A 32 -7.11 -2.87 -11.69
N ASP A 33 -7.40 -3.05 -12.97
CA ASP A 33 -6.38 -3.29 -14.01
C ASP A 33 -5.38 -2.13 -14.09
N GLN A 34 -4.13 -2.38 -14.48
CA GLN A 34 -3.06 -1.36 -14.49
C GLN A 34 -3.38 -0.24 -15.48
N ALA A 35 -3.13 1.01 -15.08
CA ALA A 35 -3.46 2.17 -15.91
C ALA A 35 -2.59 2.23 -17.17
N TYR A 36 -3.11 2.85 -18.24
CA TYR A 36 -2.32 3.19 -19.44
C TYR A 36 -1.61 2.00 -20.11
N GLY A 37 -2.18 0.80 -19.99
CA GLY A 37 -1.61 -0.43 -20.55
C GLY A 37 -0.31 -0.89 -19.85
N ASP A 38 -0.18 -0.56 -18.56
CA ASP A 38 0.91 -0.99 -17.68
C ASP A 38 2.31 -0.41 -18.05
N GLY A 39 3.31 -0.78 -17.24
CA GLY A 39 4.71 -0.38 -17.35
C GLY A 39 5.00 0.95 -16.66
N TRP A 40 6.09 1.58 -17.10
CA TRP A 40 6.49 2.90 -16.62
C TRP A 40 5.82 3.99 -17.45
N ARG A 41 4.89 4.71 -16.84
CA ARG A 41 4.05 5.72 -17.49
C ARG A 41 4.03 7.03 -16.71
N THR A 42 3.80 8.13 -17.42
CA THR A 42 3.53 9.42 -16.78
C THR A 42 2.14 9.33 -16.13
N PRO A 43 2.00 9.71 -14.85
CA PRO A 43 0.69 9.69 -14.19
C PRO A 43 -0.29 10.67 -14.85
N GLY A 44 -1.58 10.43 -14.64
CA GLY A 44 -2.64 11.32 -15.08
C GLY A 44 -4.02 10.80 -14.68
N PRO A 45 -5.10 11.29 -15.32
CA PRO A 45 -6.47 11.05 -14.88
C PRO A 45 -6.87 9.57 -14.70
N GLU A 46 -6.31 8.65 -15.51
CA GLU A 46 -6.63 7.23 -15.41
C GLU A 46 -5.97 6.57 -14.21
N SER A 47 -4.71 6.90 -13.88
CA SER A 47 -4.06 6.40 -12.67
C SER A 47 -4.57 7.11 -11.41
N GLU A 48 -4.94 8.38 -11.54
CA GLU A 48 -5.39 9.25 -10.45
C GLU A 48 -6.88 9.11 -10.11
N ASP A 49 -7.62 8.30 -10.86
CA ASP A 49 -9.05 8.06 -10.61
C ASP A 49 -9.26 7.59 -9.16
N PRO A 50 -10.05 8.34 -8.35
CA PRO A 50 -10.28 8.01 -6.95
C PRO A 50 -10.97 6.65 -6.73
N ALA A 51 -11.68 6.12 -7.74
CA ALA A 51 -12.34 4.83 -7.66
C ALA A 51 -11.38 3.62 -7.78
N ARG A 52 -10.14 3.83 -8.24
CA ARG A 52 -9.16 2.74 -8.41
C ARG A 52 -8.68 2.21 -7.06
N THR A 53 -8.41 0.91 -7.03
CA THR A 53 -8.02 0.21 -5.81
C THR A 53 -7.01 -0.89 -6.10
N ILE A 54 -6.09 -1.12 -5.16
CA ILE A 54 -5.15 -2.24 -5.21
C ILE A 54 -5.57 -3.39 -4.28
N THR A 55 -6.28 -3.08 -3.20
CA THR A 55 -6.73 -4.05 -2.19
C THR A 55 -8.20 -4.46 -2.36
N GLY A 56 -8.98 -3.69 -3.11
CA GLY A 56 -10.43 -3.75 -3.05
C GLY A 56 -10.99 -3.19 -1.74
N ALA A 57 -12.28 -2.81 -1.76
CA ALA A 57 -12.90 -2.11 -0.64
C ALA A 57 -13.06 -2.97 0.63
N ALA A 58 -13.22 -4.30 0.48
CA ALA A 58 -13.39 -5.20 1.62
C ALA A 58 -12.09 -5.34 2.44
N GLN A 59 -10.95 -5.49 1.77
CA GLN A 59 -9.66 -5.61 2.42
C GLN A 59 -9.20 -4.25 3.00
N GLU A 60 -9.47 -3.14 2.32
CA GLU A 60 -9.15 -1.79 2.82
C GLU A 60 -9.85 -1.49 4.16
N ARG A 61 -11.15 -1.84 4.27
CA ARG A 61 -11.90 -1.74 5.53
C ARG A 61 -11.35 -2.67 6.59
N TRP A 62 -11.12 -3.94 6.25
CA TRP A 62 -10.55 -4.94 7.17
C TRP A 62 -9.18 -4.51 7.75
N LEU A 63 -8.37 -3.83 6.96
CA LEU A 63 -7.08 -3.29 7.38
C LEU A 63 -7.29 -2.17 8.42
N THR A 64 -8.09 -1.17 8.07
CA THR A 64 -8.37 -0.01 8.94
C THR A 64 -9.02 -0.42 10.26
N ASP A 65 -10.05 -1.28 10.21
CA ASP A 65 -10.73 -1.78 11.41
C ASP A 65 -9.80 -2.58 12.31
N GLY A 66 -8.82 -3.24 11.70
CA GLY A 66 -7.77 -3.93 12.41
C GLY A 66 -6.80 -3.07 13.16
N TRP A 67 -6.39 -1.96 12.55
CA TRP A 67 -5.53 -1.00 13.21
C TRP A 67 -6.24 -0.32 14.37
N ARG A 68 -7.54 0.01 14.23
CA ARG A 68 -8.35 0.55 15.32
C ARG A 68 -8.45 -0.38 16.53
N ALA A 69 -8.35 -1.68 16.30
CA ALA A 69 -8.40 -2.69 17.35
C ALA A 69 -7.00 -3.13 17.85
N SER A 70 -5.92 -2.62 17.26
CA SER A 70 -4.56 -3.07 17.58
C SER A 70 -4.02 -2.37 18.82
N ASP A 71 -3.45 -3.14 19.73
CA ASP A 71 -2.65 -2.67 20.87
C ASP A 71 -1.15 -2.97 20.70
N ALA A 72 -0.75 -3.36 19.48
CA ALA A 72 0.63 -3.70 19.16
C ALA A 72 1.52 -2.46 19.05
N THR A 73 2.78 -2.60 19.45
CA THR A 73 3.77 -1.53 19.33
C THR A 73 4.05 -1.19 17.87
N TRP A 74 4.14 -2.20 16.99
CA TRP A 74 4.35 -2.05 15.55
C TRP A 74 3.17 -2.58 14.75
N ASN A 75 2.76 -1.84 13.73
CA ASN A 75 1.81 -2.32 12.71
C ASN A 75 2.59 -2.53 11.41
N VAL A 76 2.81 -3.79 11.07
CA VAL A 76 3.62 -4.19 9.91
C VAL A 76 2.69 -4.67 8.80
N VAL A 77 2.90 -4.20 7.58
CA VAL A 77 2.11 -4.53 6.38
C VAL A 77 3.01 -5.23 5.36
N PRO A 78 3.16 -6.57 5.44
CA PRO A 78 3.81 -7.33 4.39
C PRO A 78 2.92 -7.41 3.14
N GLN A 79 3.46 -7.00 2.00
CA GLN A 79 2.76 -6.97 0.72
C GLN A 79 3.75 -7.05 -0.46
N GLN A 80 3.22 -7.12 -1.68
CA GLN A 80 3.93 -7.56 -2.87
C GLN A 80 4.77 -6.46 -3.54
N VAL A 81 4.19 -5.29 -3.80
CA VAL A 81 4.72 -4.26 -4.74
C VAL A 81 5.07 -2.96 -4.05
N THR A 82 6.05 -2.20 -4.56
CA THR A 82 6.59 -1.01 -3.85
C THR A 82 5.49 -0.03 -3.44
N PHE A 83 5.47 0.34 -2.15
CA PHE A 83 4.44 1.18 -1.55
C PHE A 83 4.76 2.67 -1.62
N ALA A 84 5.98 3.05 -1.25
CA ALA A 84 6.44 4.44 -1.28
C ALA A 84 6.46 5.00 -2.71
N GLN A 85 6.40 6.33 -2.83
CA GLN A 85 6.55 6.97 -4.12
C GLN A 85 7.95 6.75 -4.71
N ARG A 86 8.01 6.20 -5.93
CA ARG A 86 9.27 5.88 -6.61
C ARG A 86 9.24 6.35 -8.06
N ARG A 87 9.72 7.58 -8.27
CA ARG A 87 10.00 8.14 -9.60
C ARG A 87 11.15 7.36 -10.26
N ASP A 88 11.05 7.10 -11.57
CA ASP A 88 12.12 6.47 -12.35
C ASP A 88 13.36 7.37 -12.49
N VAL A 89 13.16 8.68 -12.54
CA VAL A 89 14.22 9.70 -12.60
C VAL A 89 13.96 10.85 -11.61
N PRO A 90 15.01 11.50 -11.08
CA PRO A 90 14.89 12.60 -10.12
C PRO A 90 14.64 13.95 -10.81
N THR A 91 13.74 14.00 -11.81
CA THR A 91 13.39 15.22 -12.55
C THR A 91 11.89 15.45 -12.51
N ALA A 92 11.41 16.59 -13.01
CA ALA A 92 9.97 16.85 -13.14
C ALA A 92 9.30 15.95 -14.19
N ALA A 93 10.04 15.46 -15.19
CA ALA A 93 9.54 14.59 -16.25
C ALA A 93 9.73 13.10 -15.87
N TYR A 94 9.16 12.70 -14.74
CA TYR A 94 9.26 11.33 -14.23
C TYR A 94 8.09 10.46 -14.71
N LYS A 95 8.27 9.16 -14.52
CA LYS A 95 7.25 8.13 -14.67
C LYS A 95 7.14 7.31 -13.39
N PHE A 96 6.01 6.64 -13.30
CA PHE A 96 5.69 5.70 -12.23
C PHE A 96 5.40 4.31 -12.81
N SER A 97 5.63 3.29 -11.99
CA SER A 97 5.22 1.92 -12.30
C SER A 97 3.72 1.78 -12.07
N MET A 98 2.98 1.48 -13.14
CA MET A 98 1.52 1.32 -13.08
C MET A 98 1.07 0.03 -12.39
N ASP A 99 1.98 -0.95 -12.22
CA ASP A 99 1.74 -2.19 -11.45
C ASP A 99 1.93 -2.02 -9.93
N ALA A 100 2.69 -1.00 -9.50
CA ALA A 100 2.98 -0.70 -8.09
C ALA A 100 1.99 0.33 -7.50
N TRP A 101 2.15 0.69 -6.22
CA TRP A 101 1.24 1.63 -5.56
C TRP A 101 1.24 3.04 -6.16
N ASP A 102 2.27 3.42 -6.92
CA ASP A 102 2.28 4.67 -7.69
C ASP A 102 1.26 4.68 -8.85
N GLY A 103 0.82 3.51 -9.34
CA GLY A 103 -0.30 3.39 -10.29
C GLY A 103 -1.69 3.45 -9.63
N TYR A 104 -1.73 3.50 -8.29
CA TYR A 104 -2.96 3.52 -7.49
C TYR A 104 -2.88 4.56 -6.35
N PRO A 105 -2.51 5.84 -6.63
CA PRO A 105 -2.25 6.86 -5.62
C PRO A 105 -3.44 7.10 -4.69
N ALA A 106 -4.68 7.10 -5.21
CA ALA A 106 -5.87 7.25 -4.38
C ALA A 106 -6.05 6.08 -3.39
N SER A 107 -5.75 4.84 -3.81
CA SER A 107 -5.77 3.67 -2.92
C SER A 107 -4.68 3.77 -1.86
N ARG A 108 -3.47 4.23 -2.22
CA ARG A 108 -2.37 4.48 -1.27
C ARG A 108 -2.77 5.50 -0.21
N GLN A 109 -3.36 6.62 -0.64
CA GLN A 109 -3.81 7.68 0.26
C GLN A 109 -4.87 7.19 1.24
N ARG A 110 -5.85 6.38 0.80
CA ARG A 110 -6.84 5.80 1.71
C ARG A 110 -6.24 4.88 2.75
N VAL A 111 -5.23 4.08 2.39
CA VAL A 111 -4.53 3.21 3.34
C VAL A 111 -3.76 4.04 4.38
N LEU A 112 -3.01 5.06 3.95
CA LEU A 112 -2.30 5.95 4.87
C LEU A 112 -3.25 6.75 5.77
N ALA A 113 -4.35 7.27 5.21
CA ALA A 113 -5.40 7.94 5.98
C ALA A 113 -6.09 6.99 6.96
N GLY A 114 -6.27 5.71 6.58
CA GLY A 114 -6.77 4.66 7.45
C GLY A 114 -5.87 4.47 8.67
N ALA A 115 -4.56 4.36 8.46
CA ALA A 115 -3.56 4.23 9.53
C ALA A 115 -3.56 5.47 10.45
N GLU A 116 -3.55 6.68 9.87
CA GLU A 116 -3.63 7.94 10.62
C GLU A 116 -4.92 8.01 11.45
N SER A 117 -6.08 7.68 10.85
CA SER A 117 -7.37 7.69 11.55
C SER A 117 -7.49 6.66 12.67
N ALA A 118 -6.70 5.58 12.59
CA ALA A 118 -6.63 4.54 13.60
C ALA A 118 -5.59 4.85 14.70
N GLY A 119 -4.85 5.96 14.60
CA GLY A 119 -3.80 6.32 15.55
C GLY A 119 -2.55 5.44 15.46
N VAL A 120 -2.27 4.86 14.29
CA VAL A 120 -1.05 4.05 14.09
C VAL A 120 0.17 4.97 14.06
N GLU A 121 1.07 4.81 15.02
CA GLU A 121 2.30 5.61 15.12
C GLU A 121 3.54 4.92 14.53
N ASN A 122 3.60 3.59 14.59
CA ASN A 122 4.74 2.77 14.15
C ASN A 122 4.33 1.85 12.98
N LEU A 123 3.96 2.45 11.86
CA LEU A 123 3.67 1.73 10.62
C LEU A 123 4.98 1.29 9.96
N MET A 124 5.00 0.07 9.43
CA MET A 124 6.10 -0.42 8.59
C MET A 124 5.51 -1.19 7.41
N VAL A 125 5.95 -0.89 6.19
CA VAL A 125 5.53 -1.63 4.99
C VAL A 125 6.69 -2.46 4.46
N LEU A 126 6.48 -3.77 4.32
CA LEU A 126 7.46 -4.67 3.69
C LEU A 126 7.03 -4.95 2.26
N THR A 127 7.96 -4.87 1.32
CA THR A 127 7.69 -5.02 -0.10
C THR A 127 8.74 -5.87 -0.81
N GLY A 128 8.39 -6.41 -1.98
CA GLY A 128 9.28 -7.19 -2.83
C GLY A 128 9.15 -6.75 -4.29
N ASP A 129 8.94 -7.72 -5.19
CA ASP A 129 8.69 -7.57 -6.64
C ASP A 129 9.85 -7.01 -7.48
N VAL A 130 10.48 -5.92 -7.04
CA VAL A 130 11.34 -5.09 -7.90
C VAL A 130 12.80 -5.57 -8.06
N HIS A 131 13.16 -6.71 -7.47
CA HIS A 131 14.48 -7.37 -7.60
C HIS A 131 15.71 -6.51 -7.21
N VAL A 132 15.50 -5.49 -6.39
CA VAL A 132 16.55 -4.63 -5.81
C VAL A 132 16.14 -4.22 -4.40
N ALA A 133 17.10 -3.78 -3.58
CA ALA A 133 16.84 -3.33 -2.22
C ALA A 133 16.59 -1.81 -2.18
N TYR A 134 15.53 -1.41 -1.49
CA TYR A 134 15.24 -0.02 -1.15
C TYR A 134 14.85 0.11 0.32
N ALA A 135 15.04 1.31 0.87
CA ALA A 135 14.43 1.77 2.10
C ALA A 135 13.90 3.19 1.87
N PHE A 136 12.67 3.44 2.30
CA PHE A 136 11.99 4.72 2.12
C PHE A 136 11.34 5.15 3.43
N ASP A 137 11.35 6.44 3.69
CA ASP A 137 10.37 7.05 4.59
C ASP A 137 9.01 7.12 3.87
N LEU A 138 7.94 6.74 4.55
CA LEU A 138 6.58 7.01 4.07
C LEU A 138 6.18 8.40 4.52
N LYS A 139 6.09 9.34 3.58
CA LYS A 139 5.71 10.73 3.87
C LYS A 139 4.19 10.90 3.78
N LYS A 140 3.64 11.82 4.58
CA LYS A 140 2.24 12.23 4.47
C LYS A 140 1.95 12.88 3.12
N ASP A 141 2.90 13.68 2.64
CA ASP A 141 2.98 14.18 1.28
C ASP A 141 4.30 13.71 0.66
N PHE A 142 4.23 12.87 -0.35
CA PHE A 142 5.42 12.30 -1.00
C PHE A 142 6.16 13.29 -1.90
N ASP A 143 5.55 14.42 -2.24
CA ASP A 143 6.16 15.46 -3.08
C ASP A 143 6.84 16.56 -2.25
N ASP A 144 6.62 16.59 -0.93
CA ASP A 144 7.31 17.46 0.02
C ASP A 144 8.28 16.65 0.91
N PRO A 145 9.60 16.75 0.70
CA PRO A 145 10.60 16.06 1.52
C PRO A 145 10.56 16.45 3.01
N ALA A 146 10.05 17.64 3.35
CA ALA A 146 9.91 18.11 4.73
C ALA A 146 8.61 17.61 5.38
N SER A 147 7.74 16.94 4.62
CA SER A 147 6.49 16.38 5.13
C SER A 147 6.75 15.34 6.23
N ARG A 148 5.78 15.22 7.14
CA ARG A 148 5.85 14.28 8.27
C ARG A 148 6.00 12.84 7.75
N THR A 149 6.94 12.09 8.33
CA THR A 149 7.02 10.64 8.17
C THR A 149 5.88 9.97 8.95
N VAL A 150 5.15 9.07 8.29
CA VAL A 150 4.01 8.31 8.81
C VAL A 150 4.26 6.80 8.83
N GLY A 151 5.44 6.35 8.41
CA GLY A 151 5.91 4.96 8.43
C GLY A 151 7.20 4.77 7.65
#